data_AF-A0A8D2ID22-F1
#
_entry.id   AF-A0A8D2ID22-F1
#
_cell.length_a   1.000
_cell.length_b   1.000
_cell.length_c   1.000
_cell.angle_alpha   90.00
_cell.angle_beta   90.00
_cell.angle_gamma   90.00
#
_symmetry.space_group_name_H-M   'P 1'
#
loop_
_entity.id
_entity.type
_entity.pdbx_description
1 polymer ?
#
loop_
_entity_poly.entity_id
_entity_poly.type
_entity_poly.pdbx_seq_one_letter_code
_entity_poly.pdbx_strand_id
1 'polypeptide(L)'
;MALTLFDTDEYRPPVWKSYLYQLQQEAPHPRRITCTCEVENRPKYYGREFHGMISREAADQLLSVAEGSYLIRESQRQPGTYTLALRFGSQTRNFRLYYDGKHFVGEKRFESIHDLVTDGLITLYIETKAAEYIAKMTINPIYEHIGYTTLNREPAYKKHMAVLKETHDEREAAGQDGVSEKRLTSLVRRATLKENEQIPKYEKVHNFKVHTFRGPHWCEYCANFMWGLIAQGVKCAGLNSEGLYRVSGFSDLIEDVKMAFDRDGEKADISVNMYEDINIITGALKLYFRDLPIPLITYDAYPKFIESAKIMDPDEQLETLHEALKLLPPAHCETLRYLMAHLKRVTLHEKENLMSAENLGIVFGPTLMRSPELDAMAALNDIRYQRLVVELLIKNEDILF
;
A
#
# COMPACT_ATOMS: atom_id res chain seq x y z
N MET A 1 -24.32 -34.36 -37.67
CA MET A 1 -24.58 -34.07 -36.25
C MET A 1 -23.25 -33.80 -35.59
N ALA A 2 -22.88 -32.52 -35.44
CA ALA A 2 -21.88 -32.03 -34.49
C ALA A 2 -21.95 -30.49 -34.54
N LEU A 3 -22.80 -29.95 -33.67
CA LEU A 3 -22.76 -28.55 -33.23
C LEU A 3 -21.67 -28.46 -32.17
N THR A 4 -20.70 -27.56 -32.34
CA THR A 4 -19.92 -26.96 -31.24
C THR A 4 -19.47 -25.59 -31.75
N LEU A 5 -20.20 -24.52 -31.44
CA LEU A 5 -20.29 -23.78 -30.17
C LEU A 5 -19.38 -22.55 -30.25
N PHE A 6 -20.06 -21.41 -30.18
CA PHE A 6 -19.59 -20.05 -30.35
C PHE A 6 -18.60 -19.65 -29.25
N ASP A 7 -17.61 -18.84 -29.64
CA ASP A 7 -16.82 -17.97 -28.77
C ASP A 7 -17.75 -17.22 -27.82
N THR A 8 -17.60 -17.46 -26.52
CA THR A 8 -18.24 -16.64 -25.49
C THR A 8 -17.20 -15.63 -25.03
N ASP A 9 -17.33 -14.41 -25.54
CA ASP A 9 -16.61 -13.23 -25.07
C ASP A 9 -16.99 -13.01 -23.59
N GLU A 10 -16.13 -13.48 -22.69
CA GLU A 10 -16.35 -13.46 -21.24
C GLU A 10 -16.30 -12.01 -20.76
N TYR A 11 -17.48 -11.40 -20.52
CA TYR A 11 -17.57 -10.06 -19.92
C TYR A 11 -16.84 -10.02 -18.58
N ARG A 12 -15.68 -9.35 -18.54
CA ARG A 12 -14.94 -9.09 -17.31
C ARG A 12 -15.39 -7.76 -16.71
N PRO A 13 -16.06 -7.75 -15.55
CA PRO A 13 -16.44 -6.50 -14.90
C PRO A 13 -15.19 -5.68 -14.54
N PRO A 14 -15.27 -4.33 -14.55
CA PRO A 14 -14.14 -3.48 -14.21
C PRO A 14 -13.68 -3.76 -12.77
N VAL A 15 -12.36 -3.75 -12.58
CA VAL A 15 -11.71 -3.94 -11.26
C VAL A 15 -12.30 -3.00 -10.21
N TRP A 16 -12.45 -1.72 -10.56
CA TRP A 16 -12.92 -0.68 -9.66
C TRP A 16 -14.45 -0.61 -9.65
N LYS A 17 -15.04 -0.83 -8.48
CA LYS A 17 -16.50 -0.89 -8.28
C LYS A 17 -17.04 0.53 -8.16
N SER A 18 -18.00 0.86 -9.02
CA SER A 18 -18.58 2.21 -9.11
C SER A 18 -19.80 2.44 -8.20
N TYR A 19 -20.35 1.40 -7.57
CA TYR A 19 -21.62 1.49 -6.84
C TYR A 19 -21.63 2.58 -5.76
N LEU A 20 -20.64 2.61 -4.87
CA LEU A 20 -20.58 3.63 -3.81
C LEU A 20 -20.28 5.04 -4.36
N TYR A 21 -19.57 5.13 -5.48
CA TYR A 21 -19.36 6.39 -6.18
C TYR A 21 -20.70 6.93 -6.72
N GLN A 22 -21.50 6.08 -7.37
CA GLN A 22 -22.84 6.45 -7.85
C GLN A 22 -23.75 6.90 -6.69
N LEU A 23 -23.74 6.18 -5.56
CA LEU A 23 -24.51 6.59 -4.39
C LEU A 23 -24.06 7.94 -3.82
N GLN A 24 -22.77 8.26 -3.83
CA GLN A 24 -22.30 9.59 -3.42
C GLN A 24 -22.85 10.68 -4.34
N GLN A 25 -22.89 10.44 -5.66
CA GLN A 25 -23.44 11.40 -6.62
C GLN A 25 -24.95 11.60 -6.47
N GLU A 26 -25.68 10.57 -6.00
CA GLU A 26 -27.11 10.65 -5.71
C GLU A 26 -27.43 11.25 -4.33
N ALA A 27 -26.43 11.37 -3.44
CA ALA A 27 -26.66 11.80 -2.07
C ALA A 27 -27.26 13.21 -2.03
N PRO A 28 -28.25 13.46 -1.14
CA PRO A 28 -28.88 14.76 -1.02
C PRO A 28 -27.86 15.84 -0.63
N HIS A 29 -28.02 17.04 -1.18
CA HIS A 29 -27.15 18.16 -0.89
C HIS A 29 -27.65 18.99 0.29
N PRO A 30 -26.76 19.67 1.04
CA PRO A 30 -27.17 20.51 2.16
C PRO A 30 -28.10 21.64 1.72
N ARG A 31 -29.27 21.73 2.35
CA ARG A 31 -30.23 22.82 2.17
C ARG A 31 -30.31 23.63 3.46
N ARG A 32 -29.61 24.76 3.49
CA ARG A 32 -29.63 25.61 4.67
C ARG A 32 -31.01 26.25 4.85
N ILE A 33 -31.66 26.00 5.98
CA ILE A 33 -32.79 26.83 6.41
C ILE A 33 -32.21 28.13 6.95
N THR A 34 -32.63 29.24 6.37
CA THR A 34 -32.10 30.56 6.70
C THR A 34 -32.99 31.22 7.75
N CYS A 35 -32.43 31.55 8.91
CA CYS A 35 -33.10 32.33 9.92
C CYS A 35 -33.24 33.78 9.43
N THR A 36 -34.47 34.26 9.34
CA THR A 36 -34.81 35.64 8.96
C THR A 36 -34.94 36.57 10.17
N CYS A 37 -34.98 36.01 11.38
CA CYS A 37 -35.02 36.75 12.63
C CYS A 37 -33.61 37.08 13.11
N GLU A 38 -33.44 38.25 13.70
CA GLU A 38 -32.19 38.60 14.38
C GLU A 38 -32.14 37.88 15.73
N VAL A 39 -31.12 37.04 15.93
CA VAL A 39 -30.95 36.23 17.13
C VAL A 39 -29.91 36.88 18.03
N GLU A 40 -30.34 37.35 19.20
CA GLU A 40 -29.45 37.85 20.25
C GLU A 40 -28.48 36.75 20.68
N ASN A 41 -27.20 37.10 20.91
CA ASN A 41 -26.13 36.19 21.34
C ASN A 41 -25.73 35.06 20.37
N ARG A 42 -25.95 35.23 19.05
CA ARG A 42 -25.42 34.28 18.06
C ARG A 42 -23.88 34.15 18.14
N PRO A 43 -23.33 32.93 18.27
CA PRO A 43 -21.89 32.73 18.19
C PRO A 43 -21.31 33.18 16.85
N LYS A 44 -20.16 33.86 16.86
CA LYS A 44 -19.54 34.46 15.67
C LYS A 44 -19.20 33.46 14.55
N TYR A 45 -19.00 32.19 14.92
CA TYR A 45 -18.67 31.10 14.01
C TYR A 45 -19.89 30.40 13.39
N TYR A 46 -21.12 30.84 13.72
CA TYR A 46 -22.33 30.37 13.03
C TYR A 46 -22.94 31.48 12.18
N GLY A 47 -23.47 31.08 11.02
CA GLY A 47 -24.06 31.96 10.04
C GLY A 47 -25.57 32.14 10.21
N ARG A 48 -26.27 32.14 9.08
CA ARG A 48 -27.73 32.34 9.03
C ARG A 48 -28.51 31.05 9.30
N GLU A 49 -27.82 29.92 9.44
CA GLU A 49 -28.39 28.64 9.86
C GLU A 49 -28.73 28.59 11.36
N PHE A 50 -28.24 29.54 12.16
CA PHE A 50 -28.48 29.58 13.60
C PHE A 50 -29.84 30.21 13.93
N HIS A 51 -30.69 29.46 14.65
CA HIS A 51 -32.05 29.86 15.01
C HIS A 51 -32.22 30.15 16.51
N GLY A 52 -31.13 30.17 17.28
CA GLY A 52 -31.20 30.37 18.73
C GLY A 52 -31.87 29.18 19.44
N MET A 53 -32.54 29.47 20.56
CA MET A 53 -33.16 28.45 21.41
C MET A 53 -34.59 28.13 20.96
N ILE A 54 -34.72 27.23 19.97
CA ILE A 54 -36.02 26.71 19.51
C ILE A 54 -36.28 25.28 20.00
N SER A 55 -37.56 24.90 20.11
CA SER A 55 -37.96 23.53 20.48
C SER A 55 -37.67 22.53 19.35
N ARG A 56 -37.70 21.23 19.66
CA ARG A 56 -37.51 20.18 18.64
C ARG A 56 -38.65 20.17 17.63
N GLU A 57 -39.86 20.39 18.09
CA GLU A 57 -41.08 20.43 17.27
C GLU A 57 -41.05 21.62 16.30
N ALA A 58 -40.58 22.78 16.77
CA ALA A 58 -40.37 23.94 15.91
C ALA A 58 -39.28 23.69 14.85
N ALA A 59 -38.18 23.03 15.24
CA ALA A 59 -37.14 22.64 14.29
C ALA A 59 -37.67 21.64 13.24
N ASP A 60 -38.48 20.66 13.65
CA ASP A 60 -39.07 19.68 12.73
C ASP A 60 -39.98 20.32 11.68
N GLN A 61 -40.78 21.32 12.08
CA GLN A 61 -41.63 22.09 11.16
C GLN A 61 -40.80 22.89 10.14
N LEU A 62 -39.70 23.51 10.58
CA LEU A 62 -38.82 24.27 9.69
C LEU A 62 -38.06 23.36 8.71
N LEU A 63 -37.74 22.14 9.13
CA LEU A 63 -36.96 21.18 8.36
C LEU A 63 -37.81 20.31 7.42
N SER A 64 -39.14 20.29 7.56
CA SER A 64 -40.03 19.46 6.74
C SER A 64 -40.13 19.91 5.28
N VAL A 65 -39.53 21.05 4.92
CA VAL A 65 -39.62 21.66 3.59
C VAL A 65 -38.97 20.78 2.51
N ALA A 66 -37.82 20.19 2.81
CA ALA A 66 -37.10 19.35 1.85
C ALA A 66 -36.10 18.41 2.55
N GLU A 67 -35.79 17.30 1.88
CA GLU A 67 -34.68 16.42 2.28
C GLU A 67 -33.33 17.17 2.23
N GLY A 68 -32.45 16.90 3.18
CA GLY A 68 -31.17 17.61 3.32
C GLY A 68 -31.29 19.00 3.95
N SER A 69 -32.49 19.42 4.35
CA SER A 69 -32.69 20.65 5.12
C SER A 69 -31.96 20.58 6.44
N TYR A 70 -31.30 21.66 6.84
CA TYR A 70 -30.61 21.73 8.13
C TYR A 70 -30.65 23.11 8.76
N LEU A 71 -30.54 23.13 10.09
CA LEU A 71 -30.39 24.32 10.91
C LEU A 71 -29.60 24.01 12.18
N ILE A 72 -29.10 25.06 12.83
CA ILE A 72 -28.45 24.98 14.14
C ILE A 72 -29.36 25.64 15.17
N ARG A 73 -29.51 24.99 16.31
CA ARG A 73 -30.25 25.51 17.46
C ARG A 73 -29.48 25.32 18.75
N GLU A 74 -29.76 26.18 19.73
CA GLU A 74 -29.29 26.01 21.09
C GLU A 74 -30.16 24.98 21.85
N SER A 75 -29.52 24.22 22.75
CA SER A 75 -30.21 23.23 23.56
C SER A 75 -30.96 23.88 24.72
N GLN A 76 -32.28 23.67 24.78
CA GLN A 76 -33.12 24.07 25.92
C GLN A 76 -32.73 23.37 27.23
N ARG A 77 -32.10 22.19 27.15
CA ARG A 77 -31.70 21.41 28.34
C ARG A 77 -30.34 21.85 28.90
N GLN A 78 -29.47 22.39 28.05
CA GLN A 78 -28.12 22.78 28.42
C GLN A 78 -27.74 24.06 27.64
N PRO A 79 -27.98 25.24 28.23
CA PRO A 79 -27.56 26.51 27.64
C PRO A 79 -26.08 26.52 27.29
N GLY A 80 -25.72 27.19 26.19
CA GLY A 80 -24.36 27.20 25.63
C GLY A 80 -23.97 25.93 24.85
N THR A 81 -24.85 24.94 24.74
CA THR A 81 -24.64 23.76 23.87
C THR A 81 -25.48 23.86 22.60
N TYR A 82 -24.86 23.63 21.45
CA TYR A 82 -25.48 23.76 20.14
C TYR A 82 -25.76 22.39 19.50
N THR A 83 -26.84 22.30 18.74
CA THR A 83 -27.28 21.07 18.06
C THR A 83 -27.53 21.37 16.59
N LEU A 84 -26.94 20.56 15.71
CA LEU A 84 -27.30 20.47 14.30
C LEU A 84 -28.55 19.60 14.18
N ALA A 85 -29.63 20.18 13.66
CA ALA A 85 -30.82 19.45 13.27
C ALA A 85 -30.82 19.29 11.75
N LEU A 86 -30.90 18.05 11.26
CA LEU A 86 -30.75 17.66 9.86
C LEU A 86 -31.90 16.76 9.44
N ARG A 87 -32.58 17.10 8.34
CA ARG A 87 -33.63 16.28 7.74
C ARG A 87 -33.03 15.20 6.86
N PHE A 88 -33.26 13.94 7.23
CA PHE A 88 -32.84 12.78 6.45
C PHE A 88 -33.80 11.59 6.67
N GLY A 89 -34.21 10.93 5.59
CA GLY A 89 -35.13 9.79 5.61
C GLY A 89 -36.51 10.15 6.13
N SER A 90 -37.03 11.35 5.79
CA SER A 90 -38.29 11.88 6.33
C SER A 90 -38.32 12.00 7.86
N GLN A 91 -37.16 12.04 8.51
CA GLN A 91 -37.00 12.23 9.95
C GLN A 91 -35.94 13.29 10.24
N THR A 92 -36.05 13.94 11.40
CA THR A 92 -35.04 14.89 11.84
C THR A 92 -34.03 14.20 12.75
N ARG A 93 -32.77 14.18 12.31
CA ARG A 93 -31.64 13.72 13.10
C ARG A 93 -31.00 14.90 13.81
N ASN A 94 -30.67 14.71 15.09
CA ASN A 94 -30.09 15.76 15.94
C ASN A 94 -28.67 15.34 16.34
N PHE A 95 -27.68 16.18 16.03
CA PHE A 95 -26.27 15.94 16.34
C PHE A 95 -25.75 17.06 17.22
N ARG A 96 -25.07 16.71 18.31
CA ARG A 96 -24.40 17.70 19.16
C ARG A 96 -23.22 18.29 18.38
N LEU A 97 -23.17 19.62 18.29
CA LEU A 97 -22.09 20.32 17.62
C LEU A 97 -21.03 20.77 18.61
N TYR A 98 -19.78 20.67 18.18
CA TYR A 98 -18.61 21.17 18.88
C TYR A 98 -17.80 22.10 17.96
N TYR A 99 -16.98 22.94 18.60
CA TYR A 99 -16.13 23.90 17.91
C TYR A 99 -14.82 24.10 18.67
N ASP A 100 -13.70 23.78 18.01
CA ASP A 100 -12.32 23.95 18.52
C ASP A 100 -11.47 24.84 17.60
N GLY A 101 -12.14 25.70 16.81
CA GLY A 101 -11.58 26.37 15.63
C GLY A 101 -12.05 25.72 14.32
N LYS A 102 -12.46 24.45 14.38
CA LYS A 102 -13.17 23.72 13.32
C LYS A 102 -14.50 23.17 13.84
N HIS A 103 -15.44 22.92 12.94
CA HIS A 103 -16.75 22.36 13.27
C HIS A 103 -16.70 20.84 13.24
N PHE A 104 -17.31 20.17 14.22
CA PHE A 104 -17.39 18.70 14.25
C PHE A 104 -18.57 18.15 15.06
N VAL A 105 -18.99 16.94 14.71
CA VAL A 105 -19.97 16.11 15.45
C VAL A 105 -19.37 14.78 15.94
N GLY A 106 -18.19 14.41 15.43
CA GLY A 106 -17.47 13.17 15.72
C GLY A 106 -15.96 13.41 15.53
N GLU A 107 -15.27 12.51 14.85
CA GLU A 107 -13.80 12.60 14.69
C GLU A 107 -13.35 13.61 13.62
N LYS A 108 -14.12 13.73 12.54
CA LYS A 108 -13.80 14.59 11.40
C LYS A 108 -14.00 16.07 11.76
N ARG A 109 -13.02 16.90 11.40
CA ARG A 109 -13.01 18.36 11.64
C ARG A 109 -13.15 19.13 10.33
N PHE A 110 -14.13 20.01 10.26
CA PHE A 110 -14.50 20.75 9.05
C PHE A 110 -14.28 22.25 9.19
N GLU A 111 -13.90 22.90 8.09
CA GLU A 111 -13.72 24.36 8.04
C GLU A 111 -15.06 25.10 8.03
N SER A 112 -16.11 24.48 7.49
CA SER A 112 -17.45 25.04 7.44
C SER A 112 -18.52 24.06 7.91
N ILE A 113 -19.64 24.59 8.42
CA ILE A 113 -20.84 23.79 8.71
C ILE A 113 -21.39 23.16 7.44
N HIS A 114 -21.28 23.85 6.30
CA HIS A 114 -21.73 23.31 5.02
C HIS A 114 -21.01 22.00 4.68
N ASP A 115 -19.68 21.97 4.80
CA ASP A 115 -18.87 20.78 4.53
C ASP A 115 -19.19 19.62 5.48
N LEU A 116 -19.40 19.94 6.76
CA LEU A 116 -19.82 18.96 7.76
C LEU A 116 -21.17 18.34 7.38
N VAL A 117 -22.15 19.15 6.97
CA VAL A 117 -23.47 18.66 6.57
C VAL A 117 -23.38 17.88 5.25
N THR A 118 -22.54 18.31 4.30
CA THR A 118 -22.29 17.57 3.05
C THR A 118 -21.76 16.17 3.34
N ASP A 119 -20.68 16.05 4.12
CA ASP A 119 -20.09 14.76 4.48
C ASP A 119 -21.07 13.90 5.30
N GLY A 120 -21.84 14.54 6.20
CA GLY A 120 -22.87 13.87 6.99
C GLY A 120 -24.00 13.30 6.13
N LEU A 121 -24.50 14.03 5.14
CA LEU A 121 -25.56 13.56 4.23
C LEU A 121 -25.05 12.44 3.32
N ILE A 122 -23.82 12.54 2.80
CA ILE A 122 -23.17 11.47 2.03
C ILE A 122 -23.10 10.19 2.87
N THR A 123 -22.59 10.31 4.10
CA THR A 123 -22.43 9.18 5.03
C THR A 123 -23.79 8.54 5.33
N LEU A 124 -24.78 9.35 5.73
CA LEU A 124 -26.14 8.87 6.01
C LEU A 124 -26.76 8.16 4.80
N TYR A 125 -26.62 8.71 3.60
CA TYR A 125 -27.20 8.15 2.37
C TYR A 125 -26.57 6.81 2.00
N ILE A 126 -25.23 6.75 1.97
CA ILE A 126 -24.49 5.54 1.62
C ILE A 126 -24.71 4.44 2.66
N GLU A 127 -24.58 4.74 3.95
CA GLU A 127 -24.78 3.75 5.01
C GLU A 127 -26.23 3.24 5.05
N THR A 128 -27.22 4.08 4.74
CA THR A 128 -28.63 3.64 4.71
C THR A 128 -28.92 2.75 3.51
N LYS A 129 -28.44 3.10 2.31
CA LYS A 129 -28.75 2.36 1.07
C LYS A 129 -27.88 1.12 0.87
N ALA A 130 -26.64 1.16 1.32
CA ALA A 130 -25.65 0.13 1.03
C ALA A 130 -25.18 -0.60 2.30
N ALA A 131 -25.90 -0.54 3.43
CA ALA A 131 -25.51 -1.20 4.68
C ALA A 131 -25.03 -2.65 4.49
N GLU A 132 -25.87 -3.49 3.88
CA GLU A 132 -25.53 -4.89 3.63
C GLU A 132 -24.37 -5.06 2.66
N TYR A 133 -24.29 -4.19 1.65
CA TYR A 133 -23.21 -4.21 0.67
C TYR A 133 -21.87 -3.86 1.32
N ILE A 134 -21.85 -2.80 2.13
CA ILE A 134 -20.68 -2.31 2.90
C ILE A 134 -20.16 -3.42 3.81
N ALA A 135 -21.06 -4.08 4.55
CA ALA A 135 -20.72 -5.20 5.41
C ALA A 135 -20.08 -6.38 4.66
N LYS A 136 -20.38 -6.54 3.37
CA LYS A 136 -19.89 -7.63 2.51
C LYS A 136 -18.68 -7.26 1.64
N MET A 137 -18.21 -6.00 1.67
CA MET A 137 -17.13 -5.54 0.77
C MET A 137 -15.80 -6.27 0.96
N THR A 138 -15.59 -6.87 2.14
CA THR A 138 -14.35 -7.55 2.51
C THR A 138 -14.37 -9.06 2.22
N ILE A 139 -15.51 -9.63 1.83
CA ILE A 139 -15.67 -11.09 1.65
C ILE A 139 -14.85 -11.62 0.48
N ASN A 140 -14.63 -10.80 -0.56
CA ASN A 140 -13.77 -11.13 -1.71
C ASN A 140 -12.86 -9.93 -2.01
N PRO A 141 -11.74 -9.76 -1.26
CA PRO A 141 -10.83 -8.66 -1.48
C PRO A 141 -10.06 -8.85 -2.79
N ILE A 142 -9.72 -7.74 -3.42
CA ILE A 142 -8.89 -7.74 -4.63
C ILE A 142 -7.39 -7.63 -4.30
N TYR A 143 -7.04 -7.34 -3.05
CA TYR A 143 -5.68 -7.04 -2.62
C TYR A 143 -4.64 -8.11 -3.01
N GLU A 144 -5.04 -9.38 -2.91
CA GLU A 144 -4.18 -10.52 -3.27
C GLU A 144 -4.05 -10.74 -4.78
N HIS A 145 -4.90 -10.08 -5.57
CA HIS A 145 -5.07 -10.32 -7.00
C HIS A 145 -4.70 -9.10 -7.87
N ILE A 146 -4.51 -7.93 -7.25
CA ILE A 146 -4.39 -6.64 -7.94
C ILE A 146 -3.19 -5.86 -7.41
N GLY A 147 -2.43 -5.26 -8.34
CA GLY A 147 -1.20 -4.52 -8.04
C GLY A 147 0.05 -5.41 -8.08
N TYR A 148 1.14 -4.93 -7.51
CA TYR A 148 2.46 -5.59 -7.58
C TYR A 148 2.53 -6.93 -6.81
N THR A 149 1.54 -7.25 -5.96
CA THR A 149 1.44 -8.52 -5.23
C THR A 149 1.24 -9.72 -6.16
N THR A 150 0.57 -9.53 -7.30
CA THR A 150 0.39 -10.58 -8.33
C THR A 150 1.49 -10.62 -9.38
N LEU A 151 2.18 -9.51 -9.65
CA LEU A 151 3.34 -9.51 -10.56
C LEU A 151 4.53 -10.31 -10.02
N ASN A 152 4.57 -10.57 -8.70
CA ASN A 152 5.57 -11.44 -8.06
C ASN A 152 5.13 -12.92 -7.97
N ARG A 153 3.97 -13.32 -8.53
CA ARG A 153 3.59 -14.73 -8.72
C ARG A 153 3.77 -15.09 -10.19
N GLU A 154 4.92 -15.62 -10.57
CA GLU A 154 5.06 -16.29 -11.87
C GLU A 154 4.05 -17.45 -12.02
N PRO A 155 3.62 -17.79 -13.25
CA PRO A 155 2.63 -18.83 -13.51
C PRO A 155 3.24 -20.23 -13.35
N ALA A 156 3.35 -20.71 -12.12
CA ALA A 156 3.42 -22.15 -11.89
C ALA A 156 2.08 -22.78 -12.36
N TYR A 157 2.15 -23.85 -13.14
CA TYR A 157 1.04 -24.59 -13.78
C TYR A 157 0.65 -24.20 -15.21
N LYS A 158 1.64 -24.18 -16.11
CA LYS A 158 1.44 -24.74 -17.47
C LYS A 158 2.55 -25.74 -17.81
N LYS A 159 2.51 -26.91 -17.19
CA LYS A 159 3.05 -28.17 -17.74
C LYS A 159 2.63 -29.32 -16.86
N HIS A 160 1.54 -29.97 -17.24
CA HIS A 160 1.37 -31.42 -17.26
C HIS A 160 -0.03 -31.71 -17.84
N MET A 161 -0.17 -31.61 -19.16
CA MET A 161 -1.12 -32.49 -19.85
C MET A 161 -0.49 -33.88 -19.83
N ALA A 162 -0.86 -34.70 -18.85
CA ALA A 162 -0.77 -36.14 -19.00
C ALA A 162 -2.11 -36.60 -19.56
N VAL A 163 -2.07 -37.04 -20.81
CA VAL A 163 -3.16 -37.72 -21.50
C VAL A 163 -3.56 -38.94 -20.66
N LEU A 164 -4.75 -38.93 -20.09
CA LEU A 164 -5.39 -40.12 -19.53
C LEU A 164 -5.79 -41.01 -20.70
N LYS A 165 -4.98 -42.03 -20.99
CA LYS A 165 -5.46 -43.24 -21.66
C LYS A 165 -6.07 -44.13 -20.58
N GLU A 166 -7.37 -44.35 -20.69
CA GLU A 166 -8.07 -45.42 -19.99
C GLU A 166 -7.48 -46.78 -20.38
N THR A 167 -7.22 -47.65 -19.41
CA THR A 167 -7.44 -49.09 -19.58
C THR A 167 -7.70 -49.75 -18.23
N HIS A 168 -8.68 -50.65 -18.29
CA HIS A 168 -9.33 -51.45 -17.26
C HIS A 168 -8.43 -52.24 -16.31
N ASP A 169 -8.98 -52.41 -15.09
CA ASP A 169 -8.68 -53.40 -14.07
C ASP A 169 -8.92 -54.84 -14.58
N GLU A 170 -7.99 -55.76 -14.32
CA GLU A 170 -8.30 -57.18 -14.10
C GLU A 170 -7.19 -57.88 -13.27
N ARG A 171 -7.63 -58.82 -12.44
CA ARG A 171 -6.92 -59.48 -11.33
C ARG A 171 -6.05 -60.67 -11.79
N GLU A 172 -5.02 -61.01 -10.99
CA GLU A 172 -4.77 -62.34 -10.35
C GLU A 172 -3.29 -62.77 -10.20
N ALA A 173 -3.00 -63.26 -8.97
CA ALA A 173 -2.18 -64.42 -8.55
C ALA A 173 -0.64 -64.57 -8.80
N ALA A 174 0.07 -64.70 -7.67
CA ALA A 174 1.07 -65.72 -7.26
C ALA A 174 2.48 -65.85 -7.92
N GLY A 175 3.51 -66.00 -7.07
CA GLY A 175 4.67 -66.87 -7.36
C GLY A 175 6.11 -66.34 -7.11
N GLN A 176 6.71 -66.77 -5.99
CA GLN A 176 8.09 -67.27 -5.71
C GLN A 176 9.40 -66.68 -6.30
N ASP A 177 10.37 -66.56 -5.36
CA ASP A 177 11.81 -66.91 -5.36
C ASP A 177 12.85 -66.29 -6.33
N GLY A 178 14.00 -65.90 -5.77
CA GLY A 178 15.26 -65.73 -6.53
C GLY A 178 16.31 -64.81 -5.91
N VAL A 179 17.51 -65.33 -5.65
CA VAL A 179 18.61 -64.82 -4.82
C VAL A 179 19.74 -64.15 -5.66
N SER A 180 20.55 -63.29 -5.00
CA SER A 180 21.93 -62.84 -5.33
C SER A 180 22.12 -61.79 -6.44
N GLU A 181 23.06 -60.82 -6.40
CA GLU A 181 24.18 -60.51 -5.49
C GLU A 181 24.70 -59.07 -5.77
N LYS A 182 25.41 -58.48 -4.78
CA LYS A 182 26.42 -57.40 -4.83
C LYS A 182 25.95 -55.94 -5.06
N ARG A 183 25.85 -55.11 -4.00
CA ARG A 183 26.90 -54.47 -3.16
C ARG A 183 27.49 -53.21 -3.81
N LEU A 184 26.98 -52.04 -3.38
CA LEU A 184 27.80 -50.90 -2.98
C LEU A 184 27.00 -49.99 -2.02
N THR A 185 27.57 -49.90 -0.82
CA THR A 185 27.41 -48.93 0.27
C THR A 185 27.32 -47.49 -0.26
N SER A 186 26.64 -46.52 0.35
CA SER A 186 26.38 -46.21 1.76
C SER A 186 25.33 -45.08 1.84
N LEU A 187 24.47 -45.11 2.88
CA LEU A 187 23.95 -43.95 3.63
C LEU A 187 23.66 -42.70 2.77
N VAL A 188 22.43 -42.39 2.32
CA VAL A 188 21.30 -41.87 3.11
C VAL A 188 20.01 -42.06 2.29
N ARG A 189 19.19 -43.07 2.61
CA ARG A 189 17.80 -43.19 2.16
C ARG A 189 16.94 -43.73 3.30
N ARG A 190 16.66 -42.86 4.26
CA ARG A 190 15.51 -42.98 5.17
C ARG A 190 15.09 -41.56 5.58
N ALA A 191 14.28 -40.96 4.74
CA ALA A 191 13.18 -40.12 5.15
C ALA A 191 12.25 -40.01 3.94
N THR A 192 11.25 -40.87 3.95
CA THR A 192 9.91 -40.64 3.42
C THR A 192 9.59 -39.18 3.14
N LEU A 193 9.06 -38.95 1.93
CA LEU A 193 8.19 -37.84 1.57
C LEU A 193 7.31 -37.45 2.78
N LYS A 194 7.64 -36.32 3.40
CA LYS A 194 6.66 -35.49 4.09
C LYS A 194 6.56 -34.21 3.29
N GLU A 195 5.33 -33.79 3.13
CA GLU A 195 4.89 -32.64 2.35
C GLU A 195 5.79 -31.43 2.61
N ASN A 196 6.13 -30.76 1.51
CA ASN A 196 6.96 -29.57 1.49
C ASN A 196 6.14 -28.40 2.06
N GLU A 197 6.00 -28.35 3.38
CA GLU A 197 5.43 -27.21 4.10
C GLU A 197 6.53 -26.20 4.47
N GLN A 198 6.10 -24.94 4.52
CA GLN A 198 6.81 -23.72 4.91
C GLN A 198 7.68 -23.04 3.83
N ILE A 199 6.99 -22.50 2.83
CA ILE A 199 7.33 -21.17 2.30
C ILE A 199 7.13 -20.16 3.46
N PRO A 200 8.16 -19.41 3.93
CA PRO A 200 8.01 -18.49 5.05
C PRO A 200 7.03 -17.38 4.68
N LYS A 201 5.99 -17.17 5.50
CA LYS A 201 5.02 -16.10 5.31
C LYS A 201 5.58 -14.82 5.95
N TYR A 202 6.05 -13.91 5.11
CA TYR A 202 6.40 -12.54 5.48
C TYR A 202 5.16 -11.80 6.02
N GLU A 203 5.18 -11.39 7.29
CA GLU A 203 4.09 -10.63 7.93
C GLU A 203 4.61 -9.25 8.38
N LYS A 204 4.07 -8.18 7.77
CA LYS A 204 4.38 -6.79 8.11
C LYS A 204 3.09 -6.02 8.39
N VAL A 205 3.03 -5.37 9.54
CA VAL A 205 1.91 -4.51 9.92
C VAL A 205 2.02 -3.15 9.21
N HIS A 206 0.91 -2.71 8.60
CA HIS A 206 0.84 -1.40 7.95
C HIS A 206 0.72 -0.26 8.97
N ASN A 207 1.39 0.88 8.71
CA ASN A 207 1.23 2.11 9.49
C ASN A 207 0.24 3.06 8.79
N PHE A 208 -1.04 2.82 9.02
CA PHE A 208 -2.14 3.57 8.43
C PHE A 208 -2.42 4.88 9.18
N LYS A 209 -2.37 6.00 8.47
CA LYS A 209 -2.82 7.30 8.96
C LYS A 209 -4.06 7.75 8.21
N VAL A 210 -5.03 8.35 8.92
CA VAL A 210 -6.22 8.96 8.30
C VAL A 210 -5.77 9.98 7.25
N HIS A 211 -6.36 9.90 6.06
CA HIS A 211 -5.94 10.68 4.91
C HIS A 211 -7.15 11.24 4.15
N THR A 212 -7.03 12.50 3.71
CA THR A 212 -8.00 13.15 2.81
C THR A 212 -7.50 13.06 1.39
N PHE A 213 -8.22 12.31 0.55
CA PHE A 213 -7.88 12.14 -0.85
C PHE A 213 -8.43 13.29 -1.70
N ARG A 214 -7.58 13.90 -2.53
CA ARG A 214 -7.99 14.96 -3.48
C ARG A 214 -8.52 14.31 -4.76
N GLY A 215 -9.84 14.30 -4.91
CA GLY A 215 -10.53 13.68 -6.05
C GLY A 215 -11.00 12.24 -5.76
N PRO A 216 -11.74 11.61 -6.69
CA PRO A 216 -12.28 10.27 -6.48
C PRO A 216 -11.17 9.22 -6.34
N HIS A 217 -11.20 8.42 -5.28
CA HIS A 217 -10.22 7.34 -5.02
C HIS A 217 -10.92 6.04 -4.61
N TRP A 218 -10.27 4.91 -4.91
CA TRP A 218 -10.76 3.56 -4.61
C TRP A 218 -9.82 2.83 -3.66
N CYS A 219 -10.39 1.99 -2.82
CA CYS A 219 -9.67 1.17 -1.87
C CYS A 219 -8.96 0.03 -2.61
N GLU A 220 -7.64 -0.04 -2.47
CA GLU A 220 -6.81 -1.11 -3.06
C GLU A 220 -7.07 -2.49 -2.45
N TYR A 221 -7.75 -2.56 -1.29
CA TYR A 221 -8.11 -3.83 -0.66
C TYR A 221 -9.40 -4.43 -1.23
N CYS A 222 -10.49 -3.68 -1.27
CA CYS A 222 -11.82 -4.18 -1.65
C CYS A 222 -12.33 -3.71 -3.02
N ALA A 223 -11.56 -2.85 -3.70
CA ALA A 223 -11.88 -2.21 -4.97
C ALA A 223 -13.08 -1.25 -4.95
N ASN A 224 -13.59 -0.90 -3.76
CA ASN A 224 -14.72 0.01 -3.63
C ASN A 224 -14.27 1.46 -3.48
N PHE A 225 -15.11 2.37 -3.93
CA PHE A 225 -14.89 3.81 -3.80
C PHE A 225 -14.82 4.24 -2.33
N MET A 226 -13.85 5.10 -1.99
CA MET A 226 -13.70 5.70 -0.66
C MET A 226 -14.53 6.99 -0.58
N TRP A 227 -15.72 6.91 0.02
CA TRP A 227 -16.69 8.00 0.05
C TRP A 227 -16.41 9.04 1.14
N GLY A 228 -17.07 10.19 1.00
CA GLY A 228 -16.95 11.33 1.92
C GLY A 228 -16.12 12.48 1.35
N LEU A 229 -16.23 13.62 2.01
CA LEU A 229 -15.57 14.87 1.61
C LEU A 229 -14.13 14.95 2.12
N ILE A 230 -13.90 14.50 3.36
CA ILE A 230 -12.59 14.46 4.01
C ILE A 230 -12.42 13.16 4.79
N ALA A 231 -11.16 12.78 5.05
CA ALA A 231 -10.82 11.60 5.84
C ALA A 231 -11.57 10.34 5.36
N GLN A 232 -11.59 10.11 4.04
CA GLN A 232 -12.36 9.03 3.42
C GLN A 232 -11.78 7.63 3.71
N GLY A 233 -10.52 7.59 4.12
CA GLY A 233 -9.83 6.34 4.42
C GLY A 233 -8.47 6.60 5.06
N VAL A 234 -7.60 5.60 4.94
CA VAL A 234 -6.25 5.62 5.51
C VAL A 234 -5.19 5.42 4.43
N LYS A 235 -4.00 6.00 4.66
CA LYS A 235 -2.82 5.84 3.80
C LYS A 235 -1.61 5.43 4.62
N CYS A 236 -0.77 4.54 4.09
CA CYS A 236 0.46 4.10 4.76
C CYS A 236 1.56 5.17 4.71
N ALA A 237 2.21 5.51 5.83
CA ALA A 237 2.98 6.76 5.99
C ALA A 237 4.51 6.69 5.77
N GLY A 238 5.14 5.52 5.62
CA GLY A 238 6.61 5.39 5.68
C GLY A 238 7.42 6.01 4.51
N LEU A 239 6.83 6.15 3.32
CA LEU A 239 7.54 6.63 2.12
C LEU A 239 7.68 8.17 2.04
N ASN A 240 6.95 8.90 2.88
CA ASN A 240 6.92 10.37 2.86
C ASN A 240 7.90 10.99 3.87
N SER A 241 8.66 10.20 4.62
CA SER A 241 9.62 10.72 5.61
C SER A 241 10.72 11.53 4.91
N GLU A 242 10.93 12.77 5.34
CA GLU A 242 11.98 13.63 4.79
C GLU A 242 13.36 12.98 4.93
N GLY A 243 14.12 12.97 3.84
CA GLY A 243 15.46 12.41 3.79
C GLY A 243 15.51 10.89 3.98
N LEU A 244 14.46 10.14 3.64
CA LEU A 244 14.42 8.68 3.74
C LEU A 244 15.69 8.04 3.13
N TYR A 245 16.31 7.09 3.84
CA TYR A 245 17.64 6.51 3.54
C TYR A 245 18.85 7.44 3.70
N ARG A 246 18.73 8.76 3.56
CA ARG A 246 19.81 9.72 3.80
C ARG A 246 20.00 10.00 5.28
N VAL A 247 18.91 10.26 6.01
CA VAL A 247 18.92 10.44 7.46
C VAL A 247 19.25 9.10 8.12
N SER A 248 20.04 9.15 9.19
CA SER A 248 20.44 7.96 9.95
C SER A 248 19.70 7.94 11.28
N GLY A 249 19.11 6.80 11.63
CA GLY A 249 18.62 6.54 12.98
C GLY A 249 19.78 6.33 13.96
N PHE A 250 19.46 6.13 15.24
CA PHE A 250 20.45 5.86 16.27
C PHE A 250 21.20 4.55 15.99
N SER A 251 22.54 4.60 16.00
CA SER A 251 23.40 3.45 15.67
C SER A 251 23.14 2.23 16.57
N ASP A 252 22.94 2.45 17.88
CA ASP A 252 22.67 1.36 18.82
C ASP A 252 21.37 0.60 18.49
N LEU A 253 20.33 1.32 18.05
CA LEU A 253 19.05 0.72 17.65
C LEU A 253 19.12 0.05 16.27
N ILE A 254 20.00 0.54 15.38
CA ILE A 254 20.26 -0.12 14.09
C ILE A 254 20.94 -1.48 14.33
N GLU A 255 21.93 -1.53 15.23
CA GLU A 255 22.56 -2.78 15.63
C GLU A 255 21.60 -3.70 16.38
N ASP A 256 20.68 -3.15 17.20
CA ASP A 256 19.63 -3.94 17.86
C ASP A 256 18.71 -4.63 16.83
N VAL A 257 18.29 -3.92 15.77
CA VAL A 257 17.51 -4.53 14.67
C VAL A 257 18.31 -5.66 13.99
N LYS A 258 19.59 -5.45 13.72
CA LYS A 258 20.45 -6.50 13.15
C LYS A 258 20.53 -7.71 14.08
N MET A 259 20.81 -7.49 15.36
CA MET A 259 20.87 -8.55 16.37
C MET A 259 19.53 -9.27 16.51
N ALA A 260 18.41 -8.57 16.36
CA ALA A 260 17.08 -9.18 16.34
C ALA A 260 16.92 -10.13 15.14
N PHE A 261 17.36 -9.73 13.93
CA PHE A 261 17.37 -10.63 12.78
C PHE A 261 18.34 -11.81 12.94
N ASP A 262 19.55 -11.59 13.47
CA ASP A 262 20.53 -12.66 13.68
C ASP A 262 20.06 -13.70 14.72
N ARG A 263 19.34 -13.24 15.76
CA ARG A 263 18.84 -14.08 16.85
C ARG A 263 17.51 -14.75 16.53
N ASP A 264 16.54 -13.97 16.07
CA ASP A 264 15.13 -14.37 15.96
C ASP A 264 14.71 -14.68 14.51
N GLY A 265 15.56 -14.36 13.53
CA GLY A 265 15.31 -14.61 12.12
C GLY A 265 14.03 -13.93 11.65
N GLU A 266 13.11 -14.73 11.11
CA GLU A 266 11.80 -14.26 10.64
C GLU A 266 10.90 -13.69 11.76
N LYS A 267 11.19 -13.98 13.04
CA LYS A 267 10.38 -13.55 14.19
C LYS A 267 10.84 -12.23 14.80
N ALA A 268 11.88 -11.61 14.24
CA ALA A 268 12.40 -10.33 14.70
C ALA A 268 11.31 -9.24 14.61
N ASP A 269 10.98 -8.62 15.74
CA ASP A 269 10.00 -7.52 15.76
C ASP A 269 10.66 -6.21 15.34
N ILE A 270 10.39 -5.77 14.11
CA ILE A 270 10.79 -4.46 13.57
C ILE A 270 9.61 -3.48 13.43
N SER A 271 8.54 -3.70 14.20
CA SER A 271 7.34 -2.88 14.14
C SER A 271 7.58 -1.46 14.65
N VAL A 272 6.64 -0.56 14.31
CA VAL A 272 6.65 0.83 14.81
C VAL A 272 6.56 0.92 16.33
N ASN A 273 5.97 -0.09 16.99
CA ASN A 273 5.87 -0.12 18.45
C ASN A 273 7.24 -0.36 19.10
N MET A 274 8.11 -1.11 18.42
CA MET A 274 9.48 -1.38 18.87
C MET A 274 10.44 -0.28 18.39
N TYR A 275 10.33 0.13 17.12
CA TYR A 275 11.16 1.16 16.50
C TYR A 275 10.30 2.23 15.82
N GLU A 276 10.01 3.31 16.53
CA GLU A 276 9.16 4.40 16.02
C GLU A 276 9.82 5.15 14.85
N ASP A 277 11.14 5.33 14.89
CA ASP A 277 11.91 6.02 13.85
C ASP A 277 12.25 5.09 12.68
N ILE A 278 11.65 5.36 11.52
CA ILE A 278 11.89 4.62 10.26
C ILE A 278 13.35 4.69 9.80
N ASN A 279 14.12 5.70 10.24
CA ASN A 279 15.53 5.82 9.91
C ASN A 279 16.38 4.73 10.57
N ILE A 280 15.87 4.08 11.63
CA ILE A 280 16.45 2.87 12.20
C ILE A 280 16.32 1.71 11.22
N ILE A 281 15.13 1.49 10.66
CA ILE A 281 14.87 0.39 9.72
C ILE A 281 15.62 0.58 8.40
N THR A 282 15.60 1.80 7.84
CA THR A 282 16.38 2.10 6.63
C THR A 282 17.88 2.04 6.91
N GLY A 283 18.33 2.39 8.12
CA GLY A 283 19.68 2.17 8.61
C GLY A 283 20.08 0.69 8.62
N ALA A 284 19.24 -0.16 9.21
CA ALA A 284 19.46 -1.60 9.29
C ALA A 284 19.48 -2.26 7.91
N LEU A 285 18.60 -1.85 6.98
CA LEU A 285 18.64 -2.34 5.61
C LEU A 285 19.94 -1.95 4.88
N LYS A 286 20.43 -0.71 5.07
CA LYS A 286 21.74 -0.30 4.53
C LYS A 286 22.88 -1.11 5.15
N LEU A 287 22.82 -1.36 6.46
CA LEU A 287 23.80 -2.17 7.18
C LEU A 287 23.83 -3.61 6.64
N TYR A 288 22.67 -4.23 6.41
CA TYR A 288 22.57 -5.56 5.81
C TYR A 288 23.36 -5.67 4.51
N PHE A 289 23.15 -4.74 3.57
CA PHE A 289 23.90 -4.75 2.30
C PHE A 289 25.40 -4.51 2.47
N ARG A 290 25.78 -3.67 3.43
CA ARG A 290 27.19 -3.37 3.74
C ARG A 290 27.91 -4.58 4.35
N ASP A 291 27.20 -5.37 5.15
CA ASP A 291 27.75 -6.53 5.86
C ASP A 291 27.81 -7.80 4.99
N LEU A 292 27.22 -7.77 3.79
CA LEU A 292 27.37 -8.89 2.85
C LEU A 292 28.86 -9.16 2.58
N PRO A 293 29.32 -10.43 2.57
CA PRO A 293 30.70 -10.76 2.21
C PRO A 293 31.02 -10.40 0.75
N ILE A 294 30.06 -10.63 -0.15
CA ILE A 294 30.12 -10.23 -1.55
C ILE A 294 29.08 -9.12 -1.75
N PRO A 295 29.45 -7.95 -2.29
CA PRO A 295 28.51 -6.84 -2.45
C PRO A 295 27.35 -7.23 -3.37
N LEU A 296 26.20 -6.56 -3.23
CA LEU A 296 25.02 -6.87 -4.02
C LEU A 296 25.33 -6.80 -5.53
N ILE A 297 26.05 -5.76 -5.95
CA ILE A 297 26.73 -5.73 -7.24
C ILE A 297 28.11 -6.37 -7.02
N THR A 298 28.29 -7.59 -7.54
CA THR A 298 29.46 -8.42 -7.26
C THR A 298 30.77 -7.82 -7.78
N TYR A 299 31.90 -8.25 -7.21
CA TYR A 299 33.22 -7.83 -7.68
C TYR A 299 33.47 -8.19 -9.14
N ASP A 300 32.95 -9.34 -9.60
CA ASP A 300 33.10 -9.80 -10.99
C ASP A 300 32.31 -8.93 -11.98
N ALA A 301 31.12 -8.48 -11.59
CA ALA A 301 30.28 -7.63 -12.44
C ALA A 301 30.67 -6.14 -12.35
N TYR A 302 31.32 -5.72 -11.25
CA TYR A 302 31.65 -4.32 -10.97
C TYR A 302 32.30 -3.57 -12.14
N PRO A 303 33.33 -4.09 -12.85
CA PRO A 303 33.94 -3.37 -13.96
C PRO A 303 32.95 -3.02 -15.08
N LYS A 304 32.01 -3.92 -15.39
CA LYS A 304 30.99 -3.70 -16.44
C LYS A 304 29.99 -2.62 -16.05
N PHE A 305 29.61 -2.57 -14.77
CA PHE A 305 28.78 -1.48 -14.25
C PHE A 305 29.49 -0.12 -14.28
N ILE A 306 30.79 -0.07 -13.97
CA ILE A 306 31.55 1.19 -14.05
C ILE A 306 31.76 1.62 -15.51
N GLU A 307 31.95 0.67 -16.43
CA GLU A 307 32.03 0.92 -17.87
C GLU A 307 30.74 1.58 -18.39
N SER A 308 29.56 1.06 -18.04
CA SER A 308 28.30 1.63 -18.51
C SER A 308 28.13 3.10 -18.07
N ALA A 309 28.52 3.44 -16.84
CA ALA A 309 28.45 4.81 -16.33
C ALA A 309 29.47 5.78 -16.96
N LYS A 310 30.45 5.28 -17.73
CA LYS A 310 31.41 6.10 -18.49
C LYS A 310 30.95 6.40 -19.91
N ILE A 311 29.96 5.66 -20.43
CA ILE A 311 29.39 5.86 -21.76
C ILE A 311 28.58 7.17 -21.78
N MET A 312 28.73 7.94 -22.86
CA MET A 312 28.04 9.23 -23.04
C MET A 312 26.72 9.10 -23.80
N ASP A 313 26.60 8.10 -24.66
CA ASP A 313 25.36 7.81 -25.38
C ASP A 313 24.35 7.11 -24.45
N PRO A 314 23.14 7.68 -24.25
CA PRO A 314 22.18 7.11 -23.30
C PRO A 314 21.68 5.72 -23.65
N ASP A 315 21.52 5.41 -24.94
CA ASP A 315 20.99 4.13 -25.40
C ASP A 315 22.04 3.02 -25.22
N GLU A 316 23.28 3.28 -25.66
CA GLU A 316 24.42 2.37 -25.46
C GLU A 316 24.75 2.20 -23.97
N GLN A 317 24.58 3.25 -23.16
CA GLN A 317 24.74 3.20 -21.71
C GLN A 317 23.74 2.24 -21.06
N LEU A 318 22.46 2.31 -21.44
CA LEU A 318 21.42 1.44 -20.90
C LEU A 318 21.59 -0.01 -21.38
N GLU A 319 21.96 -0.21 -22.65
CA GLU A 319 22.25 -1.55 -23.18
C GLU A 319 23.43 -2.19 -22.42
N THR A 320 24.52 -1.45 -22.23
CA THR A 320 25.69 -1.92 -21.48
C THR A 320 25.35 -2.20 -20.01
N LEU A 321 24.50 -1.38 -19.40
CA LEU A 321 24.02 -1.58 -18.03
C LEU A 321 23.14 -2.85 -17.93
N HIS A 322 22.30 -3.12 -18.93
CA HIS A 322 21.51 -4.35 -18.99
C HIS A 322 22.39 -5.59 -19.17
N GLU A 323 23.44 -5.53 -19.99
CA GLU A 323 24.44 -6.61 -20.09
C GLU A 323 25.18 -6.83 -18.77
N ALA A 324 25.46 -5.76 -18.01
CA ALA A 324 26.06 -5.89 -16.68
C ALA A 324 25.16 -6.63 -15.68
N LEU A 325 23.83 -6.40 -15.74
CA LEU A 325 22.86 -7.12 -14.91
C LEU A 325 22.88 -8.63 -15.16
N LYS A 326 23.09 -9.07 -16.40
CA LYS A 326 23.19 -10.50 -16.77
C LYS A 326 24.40 -11.20 -16.16
N LEU A 327 25.43 -10.46 -15.74
CA LEU A 327 26.60 -11.00 -15.06
C LEU A 327 26.35 -11.29 -13.57
N LEU A 328 25.27 -10.78 -12.99
CA LEU A 328 24.95 -11.00 -11.59
C LEU A 328 24.42 -12.42 -11.35
N PRO A 329 24.81 -13.08 -10.25
CA PRO A 329 24.15 -14.31 -9.82
C PRO A 329 22.65 -14.10 -9.59
N PRO A 330 21.79 -15.13 -9.79
CA PRO A 330 20.34 -14.97 -9.69
C PRO A 330 19.85 -14.34 -8.37
N ALA A 331 20.43 -14.73 -7.24
CA ALA A 331 20.06 -14.17 -5.93
C ALA A 331 20.41 -12.67 -5.80
N HIS A 332 21.53 -12.25 -6.39
CA HIS A 332 21.96 -10.85 -6.41
C HIS A 332 21.07 -10.03 -7.34
N CYS A 333 20.79 -10.55 -8.54
CA CYS A 333 19.95 -9.89 -9.53
C CYS A 333 18.53 -9.66 -8.99
N GLU A 334 17.91 -10.69 -8.41
CA GLU A 334 16.55 -10.60 -7.89
C GLU A 334 16.45 -9.67 -6.67
N THR A 335 17.45 -9.71 -5.79
CA THR A 335 17.54 -8.78 -4.64
C THR A 335 17.72 -7.34 -5.11
N LEU A 336 18.57 -7.12 -6.13
CA LEU A 336 18.80 -5.80 -6.72
C LEU A 336 17.54 -5.27 -7.40
N ARG A 337 16.83 -6.10 -8.18
CA ARG A 337 15.55 -5.78 -8.80
C ARG A 337 14.54 -5.29 -7.76
N TYR A 338 14.36 -6.05 -6.69
CA TYR A 338 13.41 -5.70 -5.64
C TYR A 338 13.77 -4.39 -4.94
N LEU A 339 15.07 -4.18 -4.68
CA LEU A 339 15.57 -2.94 -4.11
C LEU A 339 15.33 -1.75 -5.06
N MET A 340 15.65 -1.88 -6.36
CA MET A 340 15.45 -0.81 -7.34
C MET A 340 13.97 -0.45 -7.49
N ALA A 341 13.08 -1.43 -7.54
CA ALA A 341 11.63 -1.21 -7.57
C ALA A 341 11.15 -0.43 -6.33
N HIS A 342 11.68 -0.78 -5.15
CA HIS A 342 11.40 -0.05 -3.91
C HIS A 342 11.92 1.39 -3.97
N LEU A 343 13.17 1.60 -4.38
CA LEU A 343 13.79 2.92 -4.45
C LEU A 343 13.10 3.80 -5.51
N LYS A 344 12.68 3.23 -6.64
CA LYS A 344 11.84 3.92 -7.64
C LYS A 344 10.55 4.44 -6.99
N ARG A 345 9.87 3.63 -6.17
CA ARG A 345 8.69 4.10 -5.42
C ARG A 345 9.00 5.23 -4.44
N VAL A 346 10.18 5.23 -3.81
CA VAL A 346 10.63 6.35 -2.97
C VAL A 346 10.74 7.63 -3.80
N THR A 347 11.33 7.57 -5.01
CA THR A 347 11.45 8.74 -5.89
C THR A 347 10.11 9.31 -6.36
N LEU A 348 9.06 8.48 -6.48
CA LEU A 348 7.70 8.98 -6.79
C LEU A 348 7.13 9.90 -5.69
N HIS A 349 7.72 9.89 -4.50
CA HIS A 349 7.35 10.71 -3.35
C HIS A 349 8.36 11.83 -3.07
N GLU A 350 9.25 12.15 -4.03
CA GLU A 350 10.31 13.16 -3.90
C GLU A 350 9.80 14.53 -3.41
N LYS A 351 8.56 14.91 -3.77
CA LYS A 351 7.96 16.17 -3.31
C LYS A 351 7.83 16.28 -1.78
N GLU A 352 7.70 15.16 -1.09
CA GLU A 352 7.55 15.09 0.36
C GLU A 352 8.86 14.63 1.03
N ASN A 353 9.46 13.55 0.53
CA ASN A 353 10.65 12.97 1.16
C ASN A 353 11.97 13.62 0.72
N LEU A 354 11.98 14.45 -0.34
CA LEU A 354 13.16 15.12 -0.89
C LEU A 354 14.26 14.17 -1.42
N MET A 355 13.89 12.94 -1.78
CA MET A 355 14.82 11.90 -2.25
C MET A 355 14.60 11.58 -3.74
N SER A 356 15.39 12.24 -4.59
CA SER A 356 15.53 11.92 -6.02
C SER A 356 16.33 10.63 -6.24
N ALA A 357 16.32 10.11 -7.47
CA ALA A 357 17.17 8.99 -7.86
C ALA A 357 18.67 9.30 -7.66
N GLU A 358 19.09 10.54 -7.93
CA GLU A 358 20.45 11.02 -7.69
C GLU A 358 20.79 11.01 -6.19
N ASN A 359 19.89 11.55 -5.35
CA ASN A 359 20.06 11.57 -3.88
C ASN A 359 20.15 10.15 -3.30
N LEU A 360 19.35 9.22 -3.81
CA LEU A 360 19.42 7.81 -3.42
C LEU A 360 20.68 7.13 -3.95
N GLY A 361 21.15 7.48 -5.16
CA GLY A 361 22.41 7.03 -5.74
C GLY A 361 23.62 7.41 -4.88
N ILE A 362 23.62 8.61 -4.27
CA ILE A 362 24.64 9.04 -3.30
C ILE A 362 24.74 8.08 -2.10
N VAL A 363 23.60 7.63 -1.60
CA VAL A 363 23.51 6.74 -0.42
C VAL A 363 23.85 5.29 -0.80
N PHE A 364 23.24 4.78 -1.87
CA PHE A 364 23.31 3.36 -2.21
C PHE A 364 24.49 2.98 -3.10
N GLY A 365 25.06 3.90 -3.88
CA GLY A 365 26.27 3.65 -4.68
C GLY A 365 27.39 2.96 -3.88
N PRO A 366 27.92 3.58 -2.80
CA PRO A 366 28.94 2.97 -1.97
C PRO A 366 28.44 1.82 -1.07
N THR A 367 27.12 1.65 -0.95
CA THR A 367 26.52 0.58 -0.13
C THR A 367 26.39 -0.73 -0.92
N LEU A 368 26.04 -0.64 -2.21
CA LEU A 368 25.78 -1.80 -3.06
C LEU A 368 27.00 -2.23 -3.87
N MET A 369 27.98 -1.34 -4.06
CA MET A 369 29.19 -1.56 -4.84
C MET A 369 30.42 -1.35 -3.98
N ARG A 370 31.44 -2.19 -4.17
CA ARG A 370 32.76 -2.02 -3.56
C ARG A 370 33.81 -2.23 -4.65
N SER A 371 34.71 -1.26 -4.83
CA SER A 371 35.79 -1.40 -5.80
C SER A 371 36.71 -2.56 -5.40
N PRO A 372 37.07 -3.47 -6.32
CA PRO A 372 38.08 -4.50 -6.09
C PRO A 372 39.51 -3.93 -6.15
N GLU A 373 39.69 -2.68 -6.60
CA GLU A 373 41.00 -2.05 -6.80
C GLU A 373 41.68 -1.69 -5.47
N LEU A 374 42.99 -1.95 -5.40
CA LEU A 374 43.83 -1.59 -4.24
C LEU A 374 44.29 -0.12 -4.28
N ASP A 375 44.22 0.53 -5.45
CA ASP A 375 44.57 1.94 -5.60
C ASP A 375 43.46 2.86 -5.10
N ALA A 376 43.75 3.58 -4.02
CA ALA A 376 42.82 4.52 -3.39
C ALA A 376 42.37 5.65 -4.33
N MET A 377 43.20 6.05 -5.30
CA MET A 377 42.89 7.20 -6.17
C MET A 377 41.95 6.81 -7.31
N ALA A 378 42.13 5.63 -7.90
CA ALA A 378 41.16 5.02 -8.81
C ALA A 378 39.81 4.77 -8.11
N ALA A 379 39.84 4.23 -6.88
CA ALA A 379 38.65 3.97 -6.08
C ALA A 379 37.84 5.25 -5.78
N LEU A 380 38.50 6.39 -5.55
CA LEU A 380 37.84 7.68 -5.33
C LEU A 380 37.11 8.21 -6.57
N ASN A 381 37.70 8.05 -7.76
CA ASN A 381 37.06 8.45 -9.03
C ASN A 381 35.83 7.58 -9.32
N ASP A 382 35.89 6.31 -8.96
CA ASP A 382 34.81 5.34 -9.13
C ASP A 382 33.58 5.65 -8.28
N ILE A 383 33.72 6.32 -7.13
CA ILE A 383 32.58 6.69 -6.27
C ILE A 383 31.52 7.47 -7.06
N ARG A 384 31.94 8.36 -7.97
CA ARG A 384 30.98 9.12 -8.79
C ARG A 384 30.20 8.19 -9.74
N TYR A 385 30.89 7.24 -10.35
CA TYR A 385 30.29 6.27 -11.27
C TYR A 385 29.37 5.30 -10.53
N GLN A 386 29.74 4.84 -9.33
CA GLN A 386 28.87 4.00 -8.50
C GLN A 386 27.54 4.68 -8.17
N ARG A 387 27.57 5.98 -7.87
CA ARG A 387 26.35 6.77 -7.62
C ARG A 387 25.49 6.85 -8.88
N LEU A 388 26.11 7.13 -10.03
CA LEU A 388 25.43 7.22 -11.31
C LEU A 388 24.82 5.88 -11.75
N VAL A 389 25.53 4.77 -11.54
CA VAL A 389 25.01 3.42 -11.80
C VAL A 389 23.70 3.21 -11.05
N VAL A 390 23.68 3.47 -9.75
CA VAL A 390 22.47 3.28 -8.94
C VAL A 390 21.37 4.25 -9.36
N GLU A 391 21.70 5.50 -9.68
CA GLU A 391 20.73 6.45 -10.21
C GLU A 391 20.07 5.95 -11.52
N LEU A 392 20.86 5.43 -12.46
CA LEU A 392 20.37 4.88 -13.72
C LEU A 392 19.50 3.64 -13.50
N LEU A 393 19.92 2.74 -12.61
CA LEU A 393 19.15 1.56 -12.22
C LEU A 393 17.80 1.94 -11.61
N ILE A 394 17.74 2.98 -10.77
CA ILE A 394 16.48 3.47 -10.21
C ILE A 394 15.62 4.13 -11.31
N LYS A 395 16.20 5.01 -12.12
CA LYS A 395 15.45 5.76 -13.15
C LYS A 395 14.80 4.84 -14.18
N ASN A 396 15.48 3.77 -14.56
CA ASN A 396 15.12 2.90 -15.67
C ASN A 396 14.78 1.46 -15.22
N GLU A 397 14.37 1.31 -13.95
CA GLU A 397 14.04 0.00 -13.37
C GLU A 397 13.00 -0.77 -14.18
N ASP A 398 12.00 -0.06 -14.71
CA ASP A 398 10.88 -0.58 -15.47
C ASP A 398 11.24 -1.18 -16.84
N ILE A 399 12.40 -0.81 -17.40
CA ILE A 399 12.89 -1.32 -18.69
C ILE A 399 14.08 -2.27 -18.55
N LEU A 400 14.82 -2.19 -17.43
CA LEU A 400 16.04 -2.98 -17.23
C LEU A 400 15.79 -4.37 -16.64
N PHE A 401 14.70 -4.55 -15.88
CA PHE A 401 14.39 -5.76 -15.12
C PHE A 401 13.12 -6.48 -15.57
#